data_AF-A0A9Y2B7E5-F1
#
_entry.id   AF-A0A9Y2B7E5-F1
#
_cell.length_a   1.000
_cell.length_b   1.000
_cell.length_c   1.000
_cell.angle_alpha   90.00
_cell.angle_beta   90.00
_cell.angle_gamma   90.00
#
_symmetry.space_group_name_H-M   'P 1'
#
loop_
_entity.id
_entity.type
_entity.pdbx_description
1 polymer ?
#
loop_
_entity_poly.entity_id
_entity_poly.type
_entity_poly.pdbx_seq_one_letter_code
_entity_poly.pdbx_strand_id
1 'polypeptide(L)'
;MSKLKHVSANLLENLRSDIPSNIGRYQGEGFDEFANDPGWAIERDVEIDLDALAQLDGSERSATSDLKNSRIIMKALGNLTPSLANEEQIWVRLSHVEAFKYSRDRWLTGQPADKAEQNIRIHFFAPTQTGIRDDHALSRLWWNGFIAQHCMPENPDKALEMLLKTADIRSQLVERIWLMGRRKLAAGVFRGMDEHPDILASEDNFREFMKTLNMMGGGIVFEAMSPDRIDGFIEKCVERAGLDASVAA
;
A
#
# COMPACT_ATOMS: atom_id res chain seq x y z
N MET A 1 -9.41 -18.35 12.08
CA MET A 1 -9.91 -17.98 10.74
C MET A 1 -11.35 -17.57 10.89
N SER A 2 -11.70 -16.38 10.41
CA SER A 2 -13.04 -15.78 10.50
C SER A 2 -13.47 -15.28 9.13
N LYS A 3 -14.78 -15.22 8.88
CA LYS A 3 -15.31 -14.59 7.68
C LYS A 3 -15.02 -13.09 7.67
N LEU A 4 -14.56 -12.60 6.53
CA LEU A 4 -14.41 -11.17 6.26
C LEU A 4 -15.77 -10.49 6.35
N LYS A 5 -15.82 -9.36 7.04
CA LYS A 5 -17.00 -8.50 7.15
C LYS A 5 -16.74 -7.16 6.47
N HIS A 6 -17.81 -6.49 6.06
CA HIS A 6 -17.78 -5.12 5.55
C HIS A 6 -19.00 -4.34 6.02
N VAL A 7 -18.89 -3.00 6.02
CA VAL A 7 -20.01 -2.12 6.33
C VAL A 7 -20.98 -1.99 5.15
N SER A 8 -22.24 -1.70 5.44
CA SER A 8 -23.23 -1.31 4.43
C SER A 8 -22.89 0.06 3.83
N ALA A 9 -23.35 0.32 2.60
CA ALA A 9 -23.15 1.61 1.94
C ALA A 9 -23.77 2.79 2.73
N ASN A 10 -24.96 2.61 3.30
CA ASN A 10 -25.59 3.65 4.12
C ASN A 10 -24.78 3.96 5.38
N LEU A 11 -24.28 2.91 6.06
CA LEU A 11 -23.45 3.10 7.24
C LEU A 11 -22.13 3.80 6.89
N LEU A 12 -21.50 3.44 5.77
CA LEU A 12 -20.29 4.10 5.29
C LEU A 12 -20.49 5.62 5.15
N GLU A 13 -21.57 6.03 4.48
CA GLU A 13 -21.86 7.46 4.30
C GLU A 13 -22.17 8.16 5.63
N ASN A 14 -22.94 7.53 6.51
CA ASN A 14 -23.23 8.06 7.85
C ASN A 14 -21.95 8.24 8.68
N LEU A 15 -21.08 7.22 8.72
CA LEU A 15 -19.80 7.30 9.43
C LEU A 15 -18.92 8.44 8.91
N ARG A 16 -18.98 8.70 7.59
CA ARG A 16 -18.23 9.77 6.93
C ARG A 16 -18.81 11.16 7.19
N SER A 17 -20.14 11.31 7.18
CA SER A 17 -20.80 12.58 7.52
C SER A 17 -20.62 12.95 8.99
N ASP A 18 -20.61 11.93 9.85
CA ASP A 18 -20.65 12.10 11.30
C ASP A 18 -19.25 12.11 11.93
N ILE A 19 -18.18 12.22 11.14
CA ILE A 19 -16.80 12.35 11.65
C ILE A 19 -16.70 13.45 12.71
N PRO A 20 -17.21 14.69 12.49
CA PRO A 20 -17.08 15.76 13.47
C PRO A 20 -17.73 15.41 14.82
N SER A 21 -18.87 14.71 14.80
CA SER A 21 -19.59 14.28 16.00
C SER A 21 -18.94 13.08 16.70
N ASN A 22 -18.11 12.31 15.98
CA ASN A 22 -17.50 11.08 16.48
C ASN A 22 -16.00 11.20 16.78
N ILE A 23 -15.39 12.40 16.71
CA ILE A 23 -13.94 12.60 16.98
C ILE A 23 -13.52 11.95 18.31
N GLY A 24 -14.33 12.12 19.36
CA GLY A 24 -14.06 11.51 20.68
C GLY A 24 -13.96 9.99 20.65
N ARG A 25 -14.78 9.31 19.83
CA ARG A 25 -14.70 7.86 19.64
C ARG A 25 -13.44 7.47 18.89
N TYR A 26 -13.12 8.18 17.79
CA TYR A 26 -11.90 7.93 17.02
C TYR A 26 -10.63 8.11 17.85
N GLN A 27 -10.60 9.08 18.77
CA GLN A 27 -9.46 9.30 19.67
C GLN A 27 -9.49 8.43 20.93
N GLY A 28 -10.62 7.81 21.24
CA GLY A 28 -10.88 7.09 22.48
C GLY A 28 -11.27 5.63 22.24
N GLU A 29 -12.51 5.31 22.60
CA GLU A 29 -13.04 3.95 22.74
C GLU A 29 -13.31 3.20 21.42
N GLY A 30 -13.44 3.91 20.31
CA GLY A 30 -13.74 3.31 19.00
C GLY A 30 -15.20 2.89 18.81
N PHE A 31 -15.39 1.82 18.04
CA PHE A 31 -16.70 1.40 17.50
C PHE A 31 -17.01 -0.09 17.73
N ASP A 32 -16.25 -0.77 18.59
CA ASP A 32 -16.38 -2.22 18.80
C ASP A 32 -17.78 -2.65 19.28
N GLU A 33 -18.47 -1.80 20.04
CA GLU A 33 -19.84 -2.07 20.49
C GLU A 33 -20.85 -2.27 19.34
N PHE A 34 -20.56 -1.69 18.16
CA PHE A 34 -21.41 -1.83 16.97
C PHE A 34 -20.98 -2.98 16.04
N ALA A 35 -19.92 -3.71 16.39
CA ALA A 35 -19.27 -4.68 15.50
C ALA A 35 -20.20 -5.80 15.00
N ASN A 36 -21.31 -6.07 15.70
CA ASN A 36 -22.27 -7.10 15.34
C ASN A 36 -23.60 -6.56 14.81
N ASP A 37 -23.75 -5.25 14.70
CA ASP A 37 -24.94 -4.64 14.14
C ASP A 37 -25.09 -4.98 12.64
N PRO A 38 -26.33 -5.11 12.11
CA PRO A 38 -26.55 -5.53 10.73
C PRO A 38 -25.82 -4.69 9.69
N GLY A 39 -25.72 -3.37 9.92
CA GLY A 39 -25.01 -2.45 9.03
C GLY A 39 -23.49 -2.61 9.05
N TRP A 40 -22.94 -3.19 10.11
CA TRP A 40 -21.50 -3.36 10.32
C TRP A 40 -21.01 -4.75 9.88
N ALA A 41 -21.86 -5.78 9.97
CA ALA A 41 -21.44 -7.18 9.96
C ALA A 41 -21.83 -7.95 8.68
N ILE A 42 -21.79 -7.32 7.51
CA ILE A 42 -22.13 -8.00 6.25
C ILE A 42 -20.97 -8.92 5.85
N GLU A 43 -21.22 -10.23 5.83
CA GLU A 43 -20.19 -11.23 5.56
C GLU A 43 -19.86 -11.38 4.06
N ARG A 44 -18.61 -11.75 3.80
CA ARG A 44 -18.09 -12.17 2.49
C ARG A 44 -17.52 -13.57 2.63
N ASP A 45 -17.55 -14.33 1.54
CA ASP A 45 -16.94 -15.66 1.49
C ASP A 45 -15.42 -15.60 1.28
N VAL A 46 -14.73 -14.94 2.22
CA VAL A 46 -13.27 -14.84 2.30
C VAL A 46 -12.89 -15.03 3.76
N GLU A 47 -11.95 -15.93 4.01
CA GLU A 47 -11.41 -16.15 5.35
C GLU A 47 -10.25 -15.21 5.63
N ILE A 48 -10.22 -14.65 6.85
CA ILE A 48 -9.17 -13.77 7.34
C ILE A 48 -8.63 -14.25 8.69
N ASP A 49 -7.37 -13.90 8.98
CA ASP A 49 -6.72 -14.18 10.27
C ASP A 49 -6.76 -12.94 11.17
N LEU A 50 -7.75 -12.90 12.06
CA LEU A 50 -7.93 -11.81 13.02
C LEU A 50 -6.79 -11.74 14.05
N ASP A 51 -6.22 -12.89 14.42
CA ASP A 51 -5.12 -12.94 15.40
C ASP A 51 -3.86 -12.30 14.82
N ALA A 52 -3.62 -12.50 13.52
CA ALA A 52 -2.58 -11.78 12.79
C ALA A 52 -2.86 -10.27 12.71
N LEU A 53 -4.10 -9.84 12.38
CA LEU A 53 -4.44 -8.41 12.37
C LEU A 53 -4.21 -7.73 13.73
N ALA A 54 -4.49 -8.44 14.83
CA ALA A 54 -4.26 -7.93 16.18
C ALA A 54 -2.78 -7.65 16.49
N GLN A 55 -1.83 -8.16 15.69
CA GLN A 55 -0.40 -7.90 15.84
C GLN A 55 0.07 -6.58 15.19
N LEU A 56 -0.80 -5.86 14.48
CA LEU A 56 -0.44 -4.58 13.86
C LEU A 56 -0.04 -3.55 14.92
N ASP A 57 1.06 -2.83 14.65
CA ASP A 57 1.58 -1.81 15.56
C ASP A 57 1.64 -0.43 14.89
N GLY A 58 0.86 0.50 15.44
CA GLY A 58 0.77 1.88 14.97
C GLY A 58 1.66 2.87 15.73
N SER A 59 2.41 2.42 16.73
CA SER A 59 3.19 3.30 17.60
C SER A 59 4.39 3.97 16.91
N GLU A 60 5.02 3.25 15.98
CA GLU A 60 6.16 3.74 15.20
C GLU A 60 5.73 4.18 13.79
N ARG A 61 6.26 5.33 13.34
CA ARG A 61 5.97 5.93 12.02
C ARG A 61 7.20 5.88 11.12
N SER A 62 7.60 4.70 10.67
CA SER A 62 8.80 4.51 9.87
C SER A 62 8.57 3.55 8.69
N ALA A 63 9.51 3.55 7.73
CA ALA A 63 9.54 2.55 6.67
C ALA A 63 9.62 1.12 7.23
N THR A 64 10.38 0.93 8.30
CA THR A 64 10.54 -0.37 8.98
C THR A 64 9.23 -0.85 9.60
N SER A 65 8.46 0.05 10.23
CA SER A 65 7.15 -0.33 10.79
C SER A 65 6.13 -0.61 9.69
N ASP A 66 6.11 0.19 8.61
CA ASP A 66 5.26 -0.06 7.44
C ASP A 66 5.59 -1.40 6.76
N LEU A 67 6.88 -1.79 6.69
CA LEU A 67 7.32 -3.10 6.18
C LEU A 67 6.80 -4.25 7.05
N LYS A 68 6.99 -4.18 8.37
CA LYS A 68 6.48 -5.20 9.31
C LYS A 68 4.95 -5.33 9.22
N ASN A 69 4.25 -4.20 9.23
CA ASN A 69 2.79 -4.19 9.15
C ASN A 69 2.27 -4.68 7.79
N SER A 70 2.98 -4.41 6.69
CA SER A 70 2.65 -4.96 5.36
C SER A 70 2.76 -6.49 5.35
N ARG A 71 3.79 -7.07 5.97
CA ARG A 71 3.93 -8.53 6.14
C ARG A 71 2.76 -9.11 6.95
N ILE A 72 2.36 -8.45 8.04
CA ILE A 72 1.23 -8.87 8.88
C ILE A 72 -0.08 -8.84 8.08
N ILE A 73 -0.35 -7.75 7.36
CA ILE A 73 -1.54 -7.62 6.51
C ILE A 73 -1.59 -8.70 5.44
N MET A 74 -0.45 -9.01 4.79
CA MET A 74 -0.41 -10.07 3.77
C MET A 74 -0.64 -11.46 4.36
N LYS A 75 -0.17 -11.72 5.59
CA LYS A 75 -0.52 -12.95 6.30
C LYS A 75 -2.01 -13.02 6.61
N ALA A 76 -2.59 -11.90 7.04
CA ALA A 76 -3.97 -11.86 7.51
C ALA A 76 -5.04 -11.85 6.40
N LEU A 77 -4.73 -11.16 5.29
CA LEU A 77 -5.63 -10.83 4.20
C LEU A 77 -5.09 -11.30 2.83
N GLY A 78 -4.16 -12.25 2.81
CA GLY A 78 -3.50 -12.70 1.57
C GLY A 78 -4.42 -13.34 0.54
N ASN A 79 -5.61 -13.80 0.96
CA ASN A 79 -6.64 -14.36 0.07
C ASN A 79 -7.57 -13.30 -0.55
N LEU A 80 -7.40 -12.02 -0.18
CA LEU A 80 -8.18 -10.94 -0.76
C LEU A 80 -7.82 -10.80 -2.24
N THR A 81 -8.82 -10.63 -3.10
CA THR A 81 -8.57 -10.35 -4.52
C THR A 81 -8.38 -8.86 -4.72
N PRO A 82 -7.70 -8.41 -5.80
CA PRO A 82 -7.64 -6.99 -6.15
C PRO A 82 -9.01 -6.33 -6.29
N SER A 83 -10.03 -7.08 -6.72
CA SER A 83 -11.41 -6.58 -6.81
C SER A 83 -11.95 -6.22 -5.42
N LEU A 84 -11.83 -7.14 -4.46
CA LEU A 84 -12.27 -6.90 -3.08
C LEU A 84 -11.40 -5.84 -2.39
N ALA A 85 -10.10 -5.82 -2.65
CA ALA A 85 -9.18 -4.83 -2.12
C ALA A 85 -9.46 -3.40 -2.63
N ASN A 86 -10.32 -3.24 -3.65
CA ASN A 86 -10.84 -1.94 -4.09
C ASN A 86 -12.21 -1.58 -3.48
N GLU A 87 -12.77 -2.40 -2.59
CA GLU A 87 -14.03 -2.09 -1.88
C GLU A 87 -13.73 -1.33 -0.58
N GLU A 88 -14.04 -0.03 -0.55
CA GLU A 88 -13.85 0.82 0.64
C GLU A 88 -14.54 0.26 1.89
N GLN A 89 -15.74 -0.34 1.74
CA GLN A 89 -16.52 -0.86 2.85
C GLN A 89 -15.78 -1.91 3.70
N ILE A 90 -14.89 -2.68 3.06
CA ILE A 90 -14.05 -3.67 3.74
C ILE A 90 -13.04 -2.96 4.62
N TRP A 91 -12.37 -1.95 4.07
CA TRP A 91 -11.32 -1.22 4.77
C TRP A 91 -11.85 -0.33 5.91
N VAL A 92 -13.02 0.27 5.72
CA VAL A 92 -13.74 0.99 6.79
C VAL A 92 -14.12 0.03 7.91
N ARG A 93 -14.68 -1.15 7.60
CA ARG A 93 -14.95 -2.15 8.65
C ARG A 93 -13.70 -2.47 9.46
N LEU A 94 -12.62 -2.86 8.77
CA LEU A 94 -11.38 -3.28 9.42
C LEU A 94 -10.71 -2.16 10.22
N SER A 95 -10.73 -0.92 9.74
CA SER A 95 -10.10 0.21 10.45
C SER A 95 -10.93 0.75 11.61
N HIS A 96 -12.23 0.52 11.63
CA HIS A 96 -13.11 0.95 12.72
C HIS A 96 -13.33 -0.10 13.80
N VAL A 97 -13.12 -1.38 13.47
CA VAL A 97 -13.34 -2.51 14.39
C VAL A 97 -12.04 -3.30 14.60
N GLU A 98 -11.70 -4.21 13.68
CA GLU A 98 -10.69 -5.25 13.91
C GLU A 98 -9.26 -4.69 14.12
N ALA A 99 -8.91 -3.60 13.45
CA ALA A 99 -7.60 -2.93 13.52
C ALA A 99 -7.74 -1.44 13.88
N PHE A 100 -8.75 -1.10 14.67
CA PHE A 100 -8.98 0.26 15.16
C PHE A 100 -7.80 0.80 15.96
N LYS A 101 -7.26 0.00 16.89
CA LYS A 101 -6.11 0.39 17.71
C LYS A 101 -4.92 0.80 16.84
N TYR A 102 -4.57 -0.02 15.84
CA TYR A 102 -3.49 0.29 14.90
C TYR A 102 -3.75 1.62 14.17
N SER A 103 -4.94 1.77 13.58
CA SER A 103 -5.30 2.93 12.78
C SER A 103 -5.27 4.23 13.60
N ARG A 104 -5.82 4.19 14.82
CA ARG A 104 -5.79 5.32 15.76
C ARG A 104 -4.37 5.65 16.20
N ASP A 105 -3.62 4.65 16.66
CA ASP A 105 -2.28 4.87 17.21
C ASP A 105 -1.36 5.48 16.14
N ARG A 106 -1.48 5.01 14.89
CA ARG A 106 -0.69 5.47 13.75
C ARG A 106 -1.01 6.89 13.31
N TRP A 107 -2.29 7.26 13.26
CA TRP A 107 -2.73 8.47 12.55
C TRP A 107 -3.34 9.56 13.45
N LEU A 108 -3.83 9.20 14.63
CA LEU A 108 -4.62 10.12 15.49
C LEU A 108 -3.93 10.46 16.81
N THR A 109 -3.07 9.58 17.34
CA THR A 109 -2.37 9.84 18.59
C THR A 109 -1.56 11.13 18.54
N GLY A 110 -1.80 12.00 19.53
CA GLY A 110 -1.16 13.30 19.68
C GLY A 110 -1.62 14.38 18.70
N GLN A 111 -2.68 14.15 17.93
CA GLN A 111 -3.23 15.15 17.01
C GLN A 111 -4.31 16.02 17.67
N PRO A 112 -4.31 17.35 17.44
CA PRO A 112 -5.43 18.21 17.79
C PRO A 112 -6.69 17.86 16.97
N ALA A 113 -7.86 18.28 17.42
CA ALA A 113 -9.15 17.85 16.85
C ALA A 113 -9.31 18.17 15.35
N ASP A 114 -8.85 19.33 14.90
CA ASP A 114 -8.88 19.74 13.50
C ASP A 114 -8.04 18.83 12.60
N LYS A 115 -6.81 18.50 13.03
CA LYS A 115 -5.95 17.54 12.34
C LYS A 115 -6.47 16.10 12.44
N ALA A 116 -7.07 15.74 13.57
CA ALA A 116 -7.66 14.43 13.77
C ALA A 116 -8.80 14.21 12.77
N GLU A 117 -9.70 15.18 12.57
CA GLU A 117 -10.76 15.08 11.57
C GLU A 117 -10.19 14.85 10.16
N GLN A 118 -9.19 15.64 9.76
CA GLN A 118 -8.55 15.46 8.45
C GLN A 118 -7.91 14.06 8.33
N ASN A 119 -7.17 13.62 9.34
CA ASN A 119 -6.54 12.31 9.34
C ASN A 119 -7.56 11.16 9.34
N ILE A 120 -8.70 11.32 10.00
CA ILE A 120 -9.81 10.35 9.94
C ILE A 120 -10.30 10.24 8.49
N ARG A 121 -10.59 11.37 7.83
CA ARG A 121 -11.05 11.39 6.43
C ARG A 121 -10.08 10.70 5.47
N ILE A 122 -8.78 10.82 5.71
CA ILE A 122 -7.73 10.29 4.82
C ILE A 122 -7.42 8.81 5.12
N HIS A 123 -7.36 8.42 6.39
CA HIS A 123 -6.78 7.14 6.80
C HIS A 123 -7.80 6.09 7.25
N PHE A 124 -9.04 6.49 7.54
CA PHE A 124 -10.14 5.57 7.89
C PHE A 124 -11.17 5.43 6.77
N PHE A 125 -11.07 6.23 5.71
CA PHE A 125 -11.95 6.20 4.54
C PHE A 125 -11.09 6.24 3.27
N ALA A 126 -11.66 5.80 2.16
CA ALA A 126 -10.95 5.60 0.90
C ALA A 126 -11.89 5.67 -0.32
N PRO A 127 -12.51 6.83 -0.60
CA PRO A 127 -13.53 6.94 -1.66
C PRO A 127 -12.95 6.87 -3.08
N THR A 128 -11.63 6.91 -3.23
CA THR A 128 -10.94 6.89 -4.52
C THR A 128 -9.93 5.75 -4.57
N GLN A 129 -9.62 5.28 -5.78
CA GLN A 129 -8.59 4.26 -5.98
C GLN A 129 -7.22 4.69 -5.40
N THR A 130 -6.87 5.97 -5.55
CA THR A 130 -5.66 6.53 -4.95
C THR A 130 -5.72 6.44 -3.42
N GLY A 131 -6.83 6.86 -2.80
CA GLY A 131 -6.99 6.78 -1.35
C GLY A 131 -6.92 5.34 -0.81
N ILE A 132 -7.50 4.38 -1.55
CA ILE A 132 -7.40 2.95 -1.23
C ILE A 132 -5.95 2.49 -1.25
N ARG A 133 -5.19 2.85 -2.28
CA ARG A 133 -3.83 2.35 -2.49
C ARG A 133 -2.78 3.07 -1.64
N ASP A 134 -2.94 4.37 -1.45
CA ASP A 134 -1.87 5.24 -0.99
C ASP A 134 -2.06 5.68 0.46
N ASP A 135 -3.29 5.92 0.87
CA ASP A 135 -3.59 6.70 2.07
C ASP A 135 -4.23 5.89 3.20
N HIS A 136 -5.22 5.05 2.89
CA HIS A 136 -5.98 4.33 3.90
C HIS A 136 -5.07 3.45 4.77
N ALA A 137 -5.24 3.50 6.09
CA ALA A 137 -4.32 2.96 7.08
C ALA A 137 -3.91 1.51 6.85
N LEU A 138 -4.87 0.66 6.48
CA LEU A 138 -4.70 -0.78 6.26
C LEU A 138 -4.50 -1.13 4.78
N SER A 139 -5.42 -0.69 3.92
CA SER A 139 -5.38 -0.96 2.48
C SER A 139 -4.02 -0.65 1.85
N ARG A 140 -3.37 0.48 2.20
CA ARG A 140 -2.05 0.81 1.67
C ARG A 140 -0.99 -0.26 1.93
N LEU A 141 -1.06 -0.93 3.08
CA LEU A 141 -0.14 -1.99 3.47
C LEU A 141 -0.39 -3.26 2.65
N TRP A 142 -1.67 -3.57 2.40
CA TRP A 142 -2.07 -4.68 1.54
C TRP A 142 -1.57 -4.45 0.11
N TRP A 143 -1.76 -3.25 -0.43
CA TRP A 143 -1.28 -2.91 -1.77
C TRP A 143 0.24 -2.97 -1.90
N ASN A 144 0.99 -2.54 -0.88
CA ASN A 144 2.46 -2.71 -0.89
C ASN A 144 2.84 -4.19 -1.05
N GLY A 145 2.23 -5.07 -0.24
CA GLY A 145 2.50 -6.50 -0.28
C GLY A 145 2.03 -7.17 -1.58
N PHE A 146 0.85 -6.81 -2.07
CA PHE A 146 0.33 -7.31 -3.35
C PHE A 146 1.23 -6.91 -4.52
N ILE A 147 1.67 -5.65 -4.59
CA ILE A 147 2.59 -5.16 -5.63
C ILE A 147 3.89 -5.96 -5.60
N ALA A 148 4.47 -6.16 -4.41
CA ALA A 148 5.71 -6.92 -4.25
C ALA A 148 5.57 -8.37 -4.74
N GLN A 149 4.49 -9.06 -4.35
CA GLN A 149 4.18 -10.41 -4.82
C GLN A 149 3.91 -10.47 -6.33
N HIS A 150 3.29 -9.44 -6.89
CA HIS A 150 2.92 -9.40 -8.30
C HIS A 150 4.12 -9.14 -9.23
N CYS A 151 5.08 -8.33 -8.77
CA CYS A 151 6.24 -7.90 -9.53
C CYS A 151 7.44 -8.85 -9.38
N MET A 152 7.64 -9.45 -8.21
CA MET A 152 8.75 -10.36 -7.91
C MET A 152 8.25 -11.60 -7.16
N PRO A 153 7.42 -12.46 -7.79
CA PRO A 153 6.76 -13.58 -7.12
C PRO A 153 7.72 -14.62 -6.51
N GLU A 154 8.93 -14.73 -7.03
CA GLU A 154 10.01 -15.59 -6.53
C GLU A 154 10.61 -15.10 -5.20
N ASN A 155 10.56 -13.79 -4.94
CA ASN A 155 11.01 -13.20 -3.68
C ASN A 155 10.19 -11.94 -3.32
N PRO A 156 8.91 -12.11 -2.94
CA PRO A 156 8.02 -10.98 -2.62
C PRO A 156 8.54 -10.14 -1.45
N ASP A 157 9.25 -10.78 -0.52
CA ASP A 157 9.74 -10.10 0.68
C ASP A 157 10.85 -9.10 0.34
N LYS A 158 11.80 -9.50 -0.52
CA LYS A 158 12.84 -8.61 -1.03
C LYS A 158 12.25 -7.46 -1.86
N ALA A 159 11.25 -7.73 -2.70
CA ALA A 159 10.56 -6.67 -3.42
C ALA A 159 9.83 -5.71 -2.48
N LEU A 160 9.25 -6.19 -1.39
CA LEU A 160 8.61 -5.35 -0.39
C LEU A 160 9.63 -4.47 0.34
N GLU A 161 10.81 -5.00 0.67
CA GLU A 161 11.94 -4.25 1.24
C GLU A 161 12.44 -3.15 0.30
N MET A 162 12.59 -3.47 -0.99
CA MET A 162 12.98 -2.49 -2.01
C MET A 162 11.92 -1.41 -2.21
N LEU A 163 10.64 -1.80 -2.28
CA LEU A 163 9.50 -0.89 -2.44
C LEU A 163 9.38 0.09 -1.27
N LEU A 164 9.61 -0.39 -0.04
CA LEU A 164 9.46 0.40 1.18
C LEU A 164 10.77 1.01 1.68
N LYS A 165 11.84 0.98 0.88
CA LYS A 165 13.15 1.53 1.28
C LYS A 165 13.06 2.99 1.75
N THR A 166 12.33 3.83 1.01
CA THR A 166 11.96 5.18 1.45
C THR A 166 10.53 5.50 1.01
N ALA A 167 9.93 6.52 1.64
CA ALA A 167 8.60 7.00 1.27
C ALA A 167 8.54 7.55 -0.16
N ASP A 168 9.60 8.21 -0.62
CA ASP A 168 9.70 8.74 -1.98
C ASP A 168 9.81 7.63 -3.03
N ILE A 169 10.65 6.62 -2.80
CA ILE A 169 10.78 5.45 -3.68
C ILE A 169 9.40 4.78 -3.84
N ARG A 170 8.70 4.55 -2.72
CA ARG A 170 7.34 3.98 -2.74
C ARG A 170 6.39 4.84 -3.58
N SER A 171 6.28 6.15 -3.28
CA SER A 171 5.35 7.04 -3.99
C SER A 171 5.63 7.06 -5.49
N GLN A 172 6.90 7.19 -5.89
CA GLN A 172 7.28 7.18 -7.30
C GLN A 172 6.96 5.85 -8.01
N LEU A 173 7.22 4.71 -7.37
CA LEU A 173 6.90 3.38 -7.90
C LEU A 173 5.39 3.21 -8.07
N VAL A 174 4.65 3.46 -7.00
CA VAL A 174 3.20 3.20 -6.90
C VAL A 174 2.40 4.15 -7.79
N GLU A 175 2.74 5.44 -7.81
CA GLU A 175 2.00 6.46 -8.57
C GLU A 175 2.39 6.52 -10.04
N ARG A 176 3.68 6.39 -10.39
CA ARG A 176 4.15 6.72 -11.75
C ARG A 176 4.21 5.55 -12.71
N ILE A 177 4.54 4.34 -12.25
CA ILE A 177 4.68 3.20 -13.19
C ILE A 177 3.33 2.58 -13.53
N TRP A 178 2.27 2.91 -12.76
CA TRP A 178 1.01 2.16 -12.81
C TRP A 178 1.33 0.65 -12.74
N LEU A 179 2.14 0.26 -11.74
CA LEU A 179 2.69 -1.10 -11.55
C LEU A 179 1.64 -2.20 -11.65
N MET A 180 0.39 -1.83 -11.39
CA MET A 180 -0.82 -2.62 -11.46
C MET A 180 -1.22 -3.09 -12.86
N GLY A 181 -0.89 -2.36 -13.93
CA GLY A 181 -1.25 -2.80 -15.28
C GLY A 181 -0.15 -2.69 -16.32
N ARG A 182 1.08 -2.43 -15.89
CA ARG A 182 2.30 -2.72 -16.67
C ARG A 182 3.18 -3.75 -15.98
N ARG A 183 2.60 -4.91 -15.63
CA ARG A 183 3.27 -5.95 -14.82
C ARG A 183 4.66 -6.30 -15.32
N LYS A 184 4.84 -6.48 -16.64
CA LYS A 184 6.14 -6.89 -17.19
C LYS A 184 7.21 -5.83 -17.00
N LEU A 185 6.86 -4.56 -17.21
CA LEU A 185 7.75 -3.42 -16.96
C LEU A 185 8.05 -3.30 -15.46
N ALA A 186 7.01 -3.39 -14.62
CA ALA A 186 7.14 -3.35 -13.17
C ALA A 186 8.13 -4.41 -12.68
N ALA A 187 7.96 -5.67 -13.11
CA ALA A 187 8.87 -6.76 -12.79
C ALA A 187 10.31 -6.49 -13.27
N GLY A 188 10.48 -5.92 -14.47
CA GLY A 188 11.80 -5.51 -14.97
C GLY A 188 12.44 -4.40 -14.12
N VAL A 189 11.67 -3.41 -13.67
CA VAL A 189 12.15 -2.37 -12.74
C VAL A 189 12.62 -2.98 -11.43
N PHE A 190 11.86 -3.91 -10.84
CA PHE A 190 12.27 -4.60 -9.62
C PHE A 190 13.52 -5.45 -9.81
N ARG A 191 13.68 -6.14 -10.95
CA ARG A 191 14.93 -6.85 -11.28
C ARG A 191 16.10 -5.89 -11.42
N GLY A 192 15.92 -4.77 -12.14
CA GLY A 192 16.97 -3.74 -12.25
C GLY A 192 17.37 -3.14 -10.90
N MET A 193 16.40 -2.88 -10.02
CA MET A 193 16.68 -2.42 -8.65
C MET A 193 17.50 -3.43 -7.83
N ASP A 194 17.34 -4.72 -8.11
CA ASP A 194 18.09 -5.79 -7.46
C ASP A 194 19.50 -5.96 -8.04
N GLU A 195 19.60 -5.93 -9.38
CA GLU A 195 20.85 -6.10 -10.12
C GLU A 195 21.76 -4.87 -10.03
N HIS A 196 21.19 -3.67 -9.90
CA HIS A 196 21.90 -2.39 -9.80
C HIS A 196 21.54 -1.65 -8.50
N PRO A 197 22.19 -1.98 -7.37
CA PRO A 197 21.92 -1.35 -6.08
C PRO A 197 22.05 0.19 -6.08
N ASP A 198 22.83 0.76 -7.02
CA ASP A 198 23.02 2.19 -7.21
C ASP A 198 21.71 2.93 -7.54
N ILE A 199 20.73 2.24 -8.16
CA ILE A 199 19.37 2.77 -8.38
C ILE A 199 18.73 3.19 -7.05
N LEU A 200 18.96 2.42 -5.99
CA LEU A 200 18.39 2.64 -4.68
C LEU A 200 19.37 3.30 -3.69
N ALA A 201 20.58 3.68 -4.12
CA ALA A 201 21.58 4.26 -3.22
C ALA A 201 21.15 5.63 -2.66
N SER A 202 20.39 6.40 -3.43
CA SER A 202 19.78 7.66 -3.00
C SER A 202 18.43 7.87 -3.68
N GLU A 203 17.59 8.74 -3.10
CA GLU A 203 16.33 9.13 -3.75
C GLU A 203 16.56 9.88 -5.07
N ASP A 204 17.69 10.60 -5.19
CA ASP A 204 18.04 11.33 -6.42
C ASP A 204 18.42 10.38 -7.55
N ASN A 205 19.18 9.31 -7.24
CA ASN A 205 19.48 8.24 -8.20
C ASN A 205 18.17 7.59 -8.67
N PHE A 206 17.28 7.27 -7.73
CA PHE A 206 16.00 6.66 -8.06
C PHE A 206 15.13 7.60 -8.93
N ARG A 207 15.04 8.88 -8.57
CA ARG A 207 14.35 9.92 -9.36
C ARG A 207 14.93 10.01 -10.78
N GLU A 208 16.24 9.98 -10.94
CA GLU A 208 16.89 10.08 -12.24
C GLU A 208 16.66 8.85 -13.10
N PHE A 209 16.80 7.65 -12.53
CA PHE A 209 16.42 6.40 -13.18
C PHE A 209 14.96 6.43 -13.66
N MET A 210 14.03 6.86 -12.80
CA MET A 210 12.62 6.96 -13.12
C MET A 210 12.31 7.99 -14.22
N LYS A 211 13.02 9.12 -14.27
CA LYS A 211 12.89 10.09 -15.37
C LYS A 211 13.37 9.47 -16.69
N THR A 212 14.53 8.82 -16.68
CA THR A 212 15.10 8.17 -17.86
C THR A 212 14.17 7.07 -18.39
N LEU A 213 13.66 6.22 -17.49
CA LEU A 213 12.69 5.17 -17.81
C LEU A 213 11.46 5.74 -18.53
N ASN A 214 10.87 6.80 -17.97
CA ASN A 214 9.68 7.44 -18.55
C ASN A 214 9.97 8.10 -19.90
N MET A 215 11.12 8.77 -20.03
CA MET A 215 11.54 9.41 -21.28
C MET A 215 11.78 8.39 -22.40
N MET A 216 12.49 7.31 -22.10
CA MET A 216 12.86 6.28 -23.09
C MET A 216 11.72 5.30 -23.36
N GLY A 217 10.82 5.10 -22.40
CA GLY A 217 9.70 4.16 -22.49
C GLY A 217 8.48 4.71 -23.23
N GLY A 218 8.51 5.98 -23.64
CA GLY A 218 7.43 6.62 -24.39
C GLY A 218 7.11 5.88 -25.69
N GLY A 219 5.87 5.43 -25.84
CA GLY A 219 5.41 4.70 -27.03
C GLY A 219 5.81 3.23 -27.11
N ILE A 220 6.53 2.70 -26.10
CA ILE A 220 6.89 1.28 -26.05
C ILE A 220 5.75 0.47 -25.41
N VAL A 221 5.41 -0.66 -26.04
CA VAL A 221 4.46 -1.65 -25.53
C VAL A 221 5.26 -2.80 -24.88
N PHE A 222 5.65 -2.61 -23.62
CA PHE A 222 6.45 -3.57 -22.84
C PHE A 222 5.75 -4.93 -22.70
N GLU A 223 4.43 -4.92 -22.78
CA GLU A 223 3.54 -6.07 -22.65
C GLU A 223 3.73 -7.06 -23.80
N ALA A 224 4.17 -6.56 -24.97
CA ALA A 224 4.53 -7.37 -26.13
C ALA A 224 5.98 -7.85 -26.12
N MET A 225 6.80 -7.42 -25.15
CA MET A 225 8.22 -7.77 -25.06
C MET A 225 8.44 -9.03 -24.21
N SER A 226 9.56 -9.72 -24.47
CA SER A 226 10.08 -10.77 -23.59
C SER A 226 10.77 -10.14 -22.37
N PRO A 227 10.89 -10.86 -21.24
CA PRO A 227 11.64 -10.39 -20.07
C PRO A 227 13.04 -9.87 -20.42
N ASP A 228 13.84 -10.65 -21.16
CA ASP A 228 15.22 -10.25 -21.53
C ASP A 228 15.29 -8.92 -22.30
N ARG A 229 14.28 -8.62 -23.13
CA ARG A 229 14.22 -7.35 -23.86
C ARG A 229 13.86 -6.17 -22.95
N ILE A 230 13.06 -6.42 -21.92
CA ILE A 230 12.74 -5.41 -20.91
C ILE A 230 13.98 -5.18 -20.06
N ASP A 231 14.66 -6.24 -19.63
CA ASP A 231 15.86 -6.14 -18.79
C ASP A 231 16.98 -5.40 -19.55
N GLY A 232 17.21 -5.72 -20.83
CA GLY A 232 18.12 -4.95 -21.68
C GLY A 232 17.66 -3.51 -22.00
N PHE A 233 16.39 -3.17 -21.78
CA PHE A 233 15.92 -1.77 -21.82
C PHE A 233 16.15 -1.06 -20.49
N ILE A 234 15.97 -1.75 -19.36
CA ILE A 234 16.27 -1.26 -18.02
C ILE A 234 17.77 -0.95 -17.89
N GLU A 235 18.64 -1.83 -18.37
CA GLU A 235 20.09 -1.62 -18.43
C GLU A 235 20.45 -0.29 -19.09
N LYS A 236 19.90 -0.04 -20.29
CA LYS A 236 20.10 1.22 -21.01
C LYS A 236 19.60 2.44 -20.25
N CYS A 237 18.56 2.28 -19.41
CA CYS A 237 18.08 3.35 -18.56
C CYS A 237 19.04 3.63 -17.39
N VAL A 238 19.66 2.59 -16.83
CA VAL A 238 20.70 2.70 -15.78
C VAL A 238 21.94 3.41 -16.35
N GLU A 239 22.46 2.94 -17.48
CA GLU A 239 23.57 3.57 -18.22
C GLU A 239 23.29 5.05 -18.47
N ARG A 240 22.11 5.36 -19.01
CA ARG A 240 21.72 6.73 -19.39
C ARG A 240 21.49 7.64 -18.18
N ALA A 241 21.09 7.08 -17.04
CA ALA A 241 20.99 7.80 -15.77
C ALA A 241 22.36 8.01 -15.09
N GLY A 242 23.45 7.43 -15.63
CA GLY A 242 24.79 7.54 -15.06
C GLY A 242 24.96 6.73 -13.78
N LEU A 243 24.22 5.62 -13.66
CA LEU A 243 24.16 4.79 -12.45
C LEU A 243 24.98 3.50 -12.56
N ASP A 244 25.90 3.42 -13.52
CA ASP A 244 26.79 2.27 -13.68
C ASP A 244 28.10 2.41 -12.93
N ALA A 245 28.45 1.36 -12.19
CA ALA A 245 29.76 1.18 -11.56
C ALA A 245 30.92 1.03 -12.58
N SER A 246 30.65 0.96 -13.89
CA SER A 246 31.65 0.69 -14.93
C SER A 246 32.25 1.94 -15.60
N VAL A 247 31.73 3.14 -15.34
CA VAL A 247 32.19 4.40 -15.98
C VAL A 247 33.08 5.25 -15.04
N ALA A 248 33.31 4.80 -13.81
CA ALA A 248 34.11 5.50 -12.81
C ALA A 248 35.47 4.82 -12.52
N ALA A 249 36.14 4.30 -13.56
CA ALA A 249 37.53 3.81 -13.49
C ALA A 249 38.41 4.51 -14.54
#